data_AF-A0A9C9G7P7-F1
#
_entry.id   AF-A0A9C9G7P7-F1
#
_cell.length_a   1.000
_cell.length_b   1.000
_cell.length_c   1.000
_cell.angle_alpha   90.00
_cell.angle_beta   90.00
_cell.angle_gamma   90.00
#
_symmetry.space_group_name_H-M   'P 1'
#
loop_
_entity.id
_entity.type
_entity.pdbx_description
1 polymer ?
#
loop_
_entity_poly.entity_id
_entity_poly.type
_entity_poly.pdbx_seq_one_letter_code
_entity_poly.pdbx_strand_id
1 'polypeptide(L)' 'ASGGVGDLDHLAQGVLQGGADAVLAASIFHFGEYTVGQAKQYMADQGIEVRL' A
#
# COMPACT_ATOMS: atom_id res chain seq x y z
N ALA A 1 -2.17 -3.00 10.06
CA ALA A 1 -2.04 -1.60 10.51
C ALA A 1 -3.09 -0.74 9.79
N SER A 2 -3.81 0.16 10.47
CA SER A 2 -4.89 0.98 9.86
C SER A 2 -4.78 2.50 10.15
N GLY A 3 -3.65 2.97 10.67
CA GLY A 3 -3.44 4.39 10.96
C GLY A 3 -2.09 4.87 10.41
N GLY A 4 -2.09 5.95 9.64
CA GLY A 4 -0.87 6.67 9.25
C GLY A 4 -0.26 6.34 7.89
N VAL A 5 -0.99 5.74 6.94
CA VAL A 5 -0.48 5.54 5.57
C VAL A 5 -0.46 6.89 4.84
N GLY A 6 0.74 7.46 4.70
CA GLY A 6 0.99 8.75 4.03
C GLY A 6 1.63 8.60 2.64
N ASP A 7 2.23 7.46 2.34
CA ASP A 7 2.72 7.11 1.00
C ASP A 7 2.68 5.58 0.78
N LEU A 8 2.99 5.13 -0.44
CA LEU A 8 3.05 3.73 -0.85
C LEU A 8 4.02 2.87 -0.02
N ASP A 9 5.11 3.43 0.51
CA ASP A 9 6.04 2.72 1.39
C ASP A 9 5.37 2.18 2.65
N HIS A 10 4.45 2.94 3.24
CA HIS A 10 3.72 2.47 4.42
C HIS A 10 2.82 1.26 4.10
N LEU A 11 2.38 1.11 2.85
CA LEU A 11 1.66 -0.09 2.42
C LEU A 11 2.60 -1.30 2.38
N ALA A 12 3.76 -1.16 1.74
CA ALA A 12 4.73 -2.25 1.62
C ALA A 12 5.29 -2.66 2.99
N GLN A 13 5.64 -1.69 3.84
CA GLN A 13 6.13 -1.95 5.21
C GLN A 13 5.09 -2.65 6.07
N GLY A 14 3.80 -2.29 5.94
CA GLY A 14 2.72 -2.94 6.67
C GLY A 14 2.67 -4.45 6.42
N VAL A 15 2.97 -4.88 5.19
CA VAL A 15 3.04 -6.29 4.81
C VAL A 15 4.40 -6.90 5.17
N LEU A 16 5.50 -6.33 4.68
CA LEU A 16 6.84 -6.93 4.77
C LEU A 16 7.42 -6.93 6.18
N GLN A 17 7.24 -5.84 6.92
CA GLN A 17 7.79 -5.68 8.27
C GLN A 17 6.72 -5.95 9.32
N GLY A 18 5.49 -5.49 9.07
CA GLY A 18 4.36 -5.66 9.97
C GLY A 18 3.73 -7.06 9.92
N GLY A 19 4.01 -7.85 8.89
CA GLY A 19 3.41 -9.16 8.69
C GLY A 19 1.89 -9.12 8.46
N ALA A 20 1.35 -7.99 8.01
CA ALA A 20 -0.09 -7.85 7.80
C ALA A 20 -0.52 -8.57 6.52
N ASP A 21 -1.60 -9.36 6.62
CA ASP A 21 -2.23 -9.98 5.45
C ASP A 21 -2.93 -8.96 4.54
N ALA A 22 -3.27 -7.79 5.09
CA ALA A 22 -3.90 -6.69 4.36
C ALA A 22 -3.53 -5.33 4.95
N VAL A 23 -3.45 -4.33 4.08
CA VAL A 23 -3.21 -2.92 4.41
C VAL A 23 -4.33 -2.06 3.85
N LEU A 24 -4.69 -1.00 4.57
CA LEU A 24 -5.74 -0.06 4.18
C LEU A 24 -5.17 1.35 4.17
N ALA A 25 -5.45 2.08 3.09
CA ALA A 25 -5.17 3.50 2.98
C ALA A 25 -6.39 4.22 2.39
N ALA A 26 -6.67 5.41 2.87
CA ALA A 26 -7.81 6.22 2.44
C ALA A 26 -7.35 7.56 1.86
N SER A 27 -6.59 8.34 2.63
CA SER A 27 -6.22 9.72 2.27
C SER A 27 -5.46 9.81 0.93
N ILE A 28 -4.44 8.97 0.72
CA ILE A 28 -3.63 8.99 -0.51
C ILE A 28 -4.43 8.67 -1.78
N PHE A 29 -5.55 7.93 -1.66
CA PHE A 29 -6.45 7.64 -2.77
C PHE A 29 -7.57 8.65 -2.88
N HIS A 30 -8.08 9.15 -1.75
CA HIS A 30 -9.16 10.14 -1.70
C HIS A 30 -8.74 11.48 -2.30
N PHE A 31 -7.50 11.90 -2.05
CA PHE A 31 -6.95 13.14 -2.60
C PHE A 31 -6.29 12.97 -3.97
N GLY A 32 -6.26 11.75 -4.52
CA GLY A 32 -5.71 11.48 -5.85
C GLY A 32 -4.19 11.62 -5.94
N GLU A 33 -3.47 11.57 -4.81
CA GLU A 33 -2.01 11.57 -4.77
C GLU A 33 -1.44 10.33 -5.47
N TYR A 34 -2.11 9.19 -5.25
CA TYR A 34 -1.84 7.93 -5.95
C TYR A 34 -3.15 7.26 -6.37
N THR A 35 -3.06 6.44 -7.41
CA THR A 35 -4.13 5.52 -7.81
C THR A 35 -3.93 4.15 -7.19
N VAL A 36 -5.01 3.37 -7.12
CA VAL A 36 -4.94 1.95 -6.70
C VAL A 36 -3.99 1.16 -7.61
N GLY A 37 -3.93 1.48 -8.91
CA GLY A 37 -3.02 0.84 -9.85
C GLY A 37 -1.55 1.11 -9.53
N GLN A 38 -1.20 2.37 -9.24
CA GLN A 38 0.16 2.74 -8.80
C GLN A 38 0.55 2.04 -7.50
N ALA A 39 -0.36 1.96 -6.53
CA ALA A 39 -0.10 1.25 -5.28
C ALA A 39 0.14 -0.25 -5.50
N LYS A 40 -0.68 -0.90 -6.34
CA LYS A 40 -0.49 -2.32 -6.68
C LYS A 40 0.83 -2.55 -7.41
N GLN A 41 1.17 -1.71 -8.41
CA GLN A 41 2.43 -1.85 -9.12
C GLN A 41 3.61 -1.70 -8.16
N TYR A 42 3.57 -0.70 -7.28
CA TYR A 42 4.59 -0.51 -6.26
C TYR A 42 4.76 -1.72 -5.35
N MET A 43 3.65 -2.28 -4.84
CA MET A 43 3.69 -3.47 -3.99
C MET A 43 4.24 -4.69 -4.77
N ALA A 44 3.85 -4.87 -6.02
CA ALA A 44 4.39 -5.93 -6.88
C ALA A 44 5.89 -5.80 -7.11
N ASP A 45 6.39 -4.57 -7.33
CA ASP A 45 7.81 -4.28 -7.52
C ASP A 45 8.64 -4.57 -6.24
N GLN A 46 8.00 -4.46 -5.06
CA GLN A 46 8.58 -4.86 -3.76
C GLN A 46 8.48 -6.38 -3.49
N GLY A 47 7.98 -7.17 -4.44
CA GLY A 47 7.82 -8.61 -4.31
C GLY A 47 6.59 -9.06 -3.51
N ILE A 48 5.64 -8.15 -3.26
CA ILE A 48 4.38 -8.47 -2.59
C ILE A 48 3.38 -8.97 -3.63
N GLU A 49 2.81 -10.16 -3.41
CA GLU A 49 1.78 -10.70 -4.29
C GLU A 49 0.51 -9.86 -4.20
N VAL A 50 0.11 -9.28 -5.34
CA VAL A 50 -1.10 -8.47 -5.47
C VAL A 50 -1.83 -8.81 -6.76
N ARG A 51 -3.16 -8.66 -6.74
CA ARG A 51 -3.98 -8.81 -7.94
C ARG A 51 -3.85 -7.58 -8.82
N LEU A 52 -3.29 -7.73 -10.02
CA LEU A 52 -3.24 -6.67 -11.04
C LEU A 52 -4.60 -6.50 -11.72
#